data_AF-A0A2E1NZV9-F1
#
_entry.id   AF-A0A2E1NZV9-F1
#
_cell.length_a   1.000
_cell.length_b   1.000
_cell.length_c   1.000
_cell.angle_alpha   90.00
_cell.angle_beta   90.00
_cell.angle_gamma   90.00
#
_symmetry.space_group_name_H-M   'P 1'
#
loop_
_entity.id
_entity.type
_entity.pdbx_description
1 polymer ?
#
loop_
_entity_poly.entity_id
_entity_poly.type
_entity_poly.pdbx_seq_one_letter_code
_entity_poly.pdbx_strand_id
1 'polypeptide(L)' 'MAAKASNGQCTACEAKGPTFLYHGKNLKKIELCVECYDAYLAKEMTQYWKDHIQEEKRRTGKAS' A
#
# COMPACT_ATOMS: atom_id res chain seq x y z
N MET A 1 3.20 -21.14 -9.92
CA MET A 1 3.65 -20.53 -8.64
C MET A 1 2.61 -20.86 -7.59
N ALA A 2 2.95 -21.64 -6.57
CA ALA A 2 2.02 -21.97 -5.49
C ALA A 2 1.65 -20.68 -4.74
N ALA A 3 0.35 -20.37 -4.64
CA ALA A 3 -0.10 -19.27 -3.80
C ALA A 3 0.24 -19.63 -2.35
N LYS A 4 1.18 -18.89 -1.75
CA LYS A 4 1.51 -19.03 -0.32
C LYS A 4 0.21 -18.83 0.47
N ALA A 5 -0.16 -19.78 1.33
CA ALA A 5 -1.33 -19.62 2.19
C ALA A 5 -1.06 -18.50 3.21
N SER A 6 -2.09 -17.73 3.55
CA SER A 6 -2.05 -16.77 4.66
C SER A 6 -1.76 -17.50 5.97
N ASN A 7 -0.85 -16.99 6.79
CA ASN A 7 -0.58 -17.55 8.11
C ASN A 7 -1.62 -17.13 9.16
N GLY A 8 -2.58 -16.27 8.79
CA GLY A 8 -3.63 -15.80 9.69
C GLY A 8 -3.13 -14.72 10.65
N GLN A 9 -2.00 -14.08 10.37
CA GLN A 9 -1.41 -13.05 11.22
C GLN A 9 -1.07 -11.79 10.42
N CYS A 10 -1.64 -10.66 10.86
CA CYS A 10 -1.43 -9.38 10.20
C CYS A 10 0.02 -8.91 10.42
N THR A 11 0.75 -8.57 9.36
CA THR A 11 2.13 -8.09 9.48
C THR A 11 2.25 -6.67 10.02
N ALA A 12 1.13 -5.92 10.09
CA ALA A 12 1.12 -4.53 10.55
C ALA A 12 0.76 -4.38 12.02
N CYS A 13 -0.25 -5.11 12.50
CA CYS A 13 -0.72 -5.05 13.89
C CYS A 13 -0.49 -6.32 14.70
N GLU A 14 0.09 -7.36 14.08
CA GLU A 14 0.40 -8.67 14.68
C GLU A 14 -0.81 -9.47 15.19
N ALA A 15 -2.03 -8.94 15.01
CA ALA A 15 -3.27 -9.61 15.38
C ALA A 15 -3.43 -10.91 14.59
N LYS A 16 -3.87 -11.96 15.30
CA LYS A 16 -4.27 -13.23 14.71
C LYS A 16 -5.74 -13.13 14.29
N GLY A 17 -6.07 -13.59 13.09
CA GLY A 17 -7.43 -13.51 12.56
C GLY A 17 -7.51 -13.65 11.04
N PRO A 18 -8.63 -13.23 10.42
CA PRO A 18 -8.78 -13.24 8.97
C PRO A 18 -7.81 -12.23 8.35
N THR A 19 -6.84 -12.75 7.60
CA THR A 19 -5.83 -11.98 6.88
C THR A 19 -5.79 -12.40 5.42
N PHE A 20 -5.35 -11.49 4.57
CA PHE A 20 -5.25 -11.72 3.13
C PHE A 20 -3.91 -11.23 2.59
N LEU A 21 -3.48 -11.84 1.49
CA LEU A 21 -2.28 -11.43 0.78
C LEU A 21 -2.60 -10.35 -0.25
N TYR A 22 -2.25 -9.11 0.08
CA TYR A 22 -2.42 -7.96 -0.79
C TYR A 22 -1.15 -7.67 -1.60
N HIS A 23 -1.30 -6.95 -2.71
CA HIS A 23 -0.17 -6.45 -3.48
C HIS A 23 0.40 -5.19 -2.81
N GLY A 24 1.59 -5.31 -2.24
CA GLY A 24 2.35 -4.18 -1.70
C GLY A 24 3.35 -3.62 -2.71
N LYS A 25 4.27 -2.79 -2.20
CA LYS A 25 5.34 -2.18 -3.00
C LYS A 25 6.16 -3.22 -3.75
N ASN A 26 6.52 -2.89 -5.00
CA ASN A 26 7.36 -3.73 -5.88
C ASN A 26 6.80 -5.14 -6.09
N LEU A 27 5.47 -5.28 -6.19
CA LEU A 27 4.76 -6.55 -6.39
C LEU A 27 4.97 -7.59 -5.27
N LYS A 28 5.58 -7.19 -4.15
CA LYS A 28 5.74 -8.07 -2.98
C LYS A 28 4.39 -8.21 -2.29
N LYS A 29 3.97 -9.45 -2.04
CA LYS A 29 2.75 -9.71 -1.30
C LYS A 29 2.95 -9.37 0.18
N ILE A 30 1.98 -8.69 0.77
CA ILE A 30 1.92 -8.34 2.19
C ILE A 30 0.68 -8.98 2.80
N GLU A 31 0.79 -9.52 4.02
CA GLU A 31 -0.33 -10.17 4.70
C GLU A 31 -0.94 -9.22 5.72
N LEU A 32 -2.17 -8.76 5.49
CA LEU A 32 -2.82 -7.78 6.35
C LEU A 32 -4.24 -8.21 6.72
N CYS A 33 -4.72 -7.77 7.87
CA CYS A 33 -6.15 -7.70 8.12
C CYS A 33 -6.78 -6.57 7.28
N VAL A 34 -8.11 -6.59 7.12
CA VAL A 34 -8.85 -5.60 6.31
C VAL A 34 -8.56 -4.17 6.79
N GLU A 35 -8.63 -3.92 8.10
CA GLU A 35 -8.42 -2.58 8.66
C GLU A 35 -7.01 -2.03 8.38
N CYS A 36 -5.99 -2.89 8.51
CA CYS A 36 -4.60 -2.50 8.21
C CYS A 36 -4.38 -2.32 6.70
N TYR A 37 -5.11 -3.06 5.87
CA TYR A 37 -5.07 -2.88 4.42
C TYR A 37 -5.68 -1.54 4.01
N ASP A 38 -6.82 -1.16 4.57
CA ASP A 38 -7.46 0.12 4.28
C ASP A 38 -6.56 1.31 4.67
N ALA A 39 -5.94 1.23 5.85
CA ALA A 39 -4.97 2.22 6.30
C ALA A 39 -3.72 2.27 5.39
N TYR A 40 -3.20 1.12 4.97
CA TYR A 40 -2.10 1.03 4.01
C TYR A 40 -2.47 1.68 2.68
N LEU A 41 -3.63 1.33 2.11
CA LEU A 41 -4.10 1.85 0.83
C LEU A 41 -4.30 3.37 0.88
N ALA A 42 -4.94 3.89 1.92
CA ALA A 42 -5.13 5.32 2.10
C ALA A 42 -3.79 6.09 2.13
N LYS A 43 -2.78 5.53 2.80
CA LYS A 43 -1.42 6.10 2.85
C LYS A 43 -0.76 6.12 1.47
N GLU A 44 -0.83 5.02 0.72
CA GLU A 44 -0.23 4.93 -0.61
C GLU A 44 -0.91 5.87 -1.60
N MET A 45 -2.24 5.95 -1.58
CA MET A 45 -3.00 6.90 -2.41
C MET A 45 -2.65 8.35 -2.07
N THR A 46 -2.55 8.68 -0.77
CA THR A 46 -2.14 10.02 -0.32
C THR A 46 -0.74 10.36 -0.81
N GLN A 47 0.20 9.41 -0.74
CA GLN A 47 1.57 9.62 -1.21
C GLN A 47 1.60 9.81 -2.74
N TYR A 48 0.88 8.97 -3.49
CA TYR A 48 0.75 9.11 -4.94
C TYR A 48 0.27 10.51 -5.34
N TRP A 49 -0.79 11.01 -4.69
CA TRP A 49 -1.30 12.36 -4.98
C TRP A 49 -0.31 13.46 -4.63
N LYS A 50 0.41 13.34 -3.50
CA LYS A 50 1.47 14.30 -3.14
C LYS A 50 2.58 14.34 -4.20
N ASP A 51 3.06 13.18 -4.63
CA ASP A 51 4.10 13.06 -5.65
C ASP A 51 3.61 13.61 -6.99
N HIS A 52 2.37 13.32 -7.36
CA HIS A 52 1.73 13.84 -8.57
C HIS A 52 1.63 15.37 -8.54
N ILE A 53 1.18 15.97 -7.44
CA ILE A 53 1.11 17.44 -7.28
C ILE A 53 2.50 18.08 -7.40
N GLN A 54 3.55 17.45 -6.84
CA GLN A 54 4.92 17.96 -6.95
C GLN A 54 5.44 17.88 -8.39
N GLU A 55 5.16 16.79 -9.10
CA GLU A 55 5.51 16.66 -10.51
C GLU A 55 4.78 17.70 -11.37
N GLU A 56 3.48 17.92 -11.14
CA GLU A 56 2.73 18.96 -11.84
C GLU A 56 3.30 20.37 -11.55
N LYS A 57 3.61 20.70 -10.29
CA LYS A 57 4.30 21.95 -9.94
C LYS A 57 5.64 22.11 -10.65
N ARG A 58 6.43 21.03 -10.78
CA ARG A 58 7.71 21.03 -11.50
C ARG A 58 7.52 21.26 -13.00
N ARG A 59 6.47 20.67 -13.59
CA ARG A 59 6.13 20.82 -15.01
C ARG A 59 5.62 22.21 -15.33
N THR A 60 4.73 22.77 -14.52
CA THR A 60 4.16 24.11 -14.74
C THR A 60 5.10 25.23 -14.27
N GLY A 61 5.96 24.98 -13.29
CA GLY A 61 6.94 25.95 -12.77
C GLY A 61 8.16 26.16 -13.68
N LYS A 62 8.32 25.37 -14.75
CA LYS A 62 9.34 25.59 -15.79
C LYS A 62 8.86 26.47 -16.96
N ALA A 63 7.66 27.02 -16.88
CA ALA A 63 7.06 27.89 -17.90
C ALA A 63 7.17 29.40 -17.57
N SER A 64 8.15 29.82 -16.77
CA SER A 64 8.46 31.25 -16.57
C SER A 64 9.96 31.50 -16.66
#